data_AF-A0A9C8P438-F1
#
_entry.id   AF-A0A9C8P438-F1
#
_cell.length_a   1.000
_cell.length_b   1.000
_cell.length_c   1.000
_cell.angle_alpha   90.00
_cell.angle_beta   90.00
_cell.angle_gamma   90.00
#
_symmetry.space_group_name_H-M   'P 1'
#
loop_
_entity.id
_entity.type
_entity.pdbx_description
1 polymer ?
#
loop_
_entity_poly.entity_id
_entity_poly.type
_entity_poly.pdbx_seq_one_letter_code
_entity_poly.pdbx_strand_id
1 'polypeptide(L)'
;MYSGHWTSLRRLRDTLPVRFHRQRREVCFALDDTQETVIVPWESLMAWVVEARGVTQYGVQQQYGMGFGYAHPETGQWLKLEFMSMAKPLAISHWEAIRAYMEYEVNSLAEVQDPQVVRGKGDPPWEGVHTLRNARRHINQRRTNGEIGWLYWGCWYAIDIIQLWNLPGYLTEWDNKRLRKTRPNLLPAEMVEWSTPLPEEKWAKPSEELVRLSEEVRRIRNVDPQRPIEDVFAEAYKRQGLEA
;
A
#
# COMPACT_ATOMS: atom_id res chain seq x y z
N MET A 1 -0.38 5.88 23.58
CA MET A 1 -0.25 5.42 22.17
C MET A 1 -0.48 3.92 21.99
N TYR A 2 -1.21 3.23 22.89
CA TYR A 2 -1.50 1.79 22.76
C TYR A 2 -3.01 1.48 22.60
N SER A 3 -3.91 2.41 22.96
CA SER A 3 -5.36 2.23 22.81
C SER A 3 -5.83 2.22 21.35
N GLY A 4 -5.24 3.05 20.48
CA GLY A 4 -5.61 3.12 19.06
C GLY A 4 -5.28 1.85 18.26
N HIS A 5 -4.23 1.12 18.67
CA HIS A 5 -3.85 -0.13 18.02
C HIS A 5 -4.90 -1.23 18.24
N TRP A 6 -5.45 -1.33 19.46
CA TRP A 6 -6.49 -2.31 19.79
C TRP A 6 -7.83 -2.05 19.11
N THR A 7 -8.27 -0.79 19.03
CA THR A 7 -9.50 -0.42 18.29
C THR A 7 -9.32 -0.64 16.79
N SER A 8 -8.12 -0.38 16.25
CA SER A 8 -7.81 -0.64 14.83
C SER A 8 -7.84 -2.13 14.48
N LEU A 9 -7.30 -2.99 15.35
CA LEU A 9 -7.26 -4.45 15.13
C LEU A 9 -8.63 -5.10 15.20
N ARG A 10 -9.54 -4.58 16.04
CA ARG A 10 -10.94 -5.02 16.10
C ARG A 10 -11.68 -4.63 14.81
N ARG A 11 -11.52 -3.38 14.37
CA ARG A 11 -12.14 -2.89 13.12
C ARG A 11 -11.61 -3.63 11.88
N LEU A 12 -10.29 -3.88 11.80
CA LEU A 12 -9.66 -4.69 10.74
C LEU A 12 -10.15 -6.13 10.67
N ARG A 13 -10.75 -6.64 11.75
CA ARG A 13 -11.32 -7.99 11.81
C ARG A 13 -12.72 -8.07 11.24
N ASP A 14 -13.44 -6.94 11.24
CA ASP A 14 -14.84 -6.86 10.82
C ASP A 14 -14.98 -6.18 9.45
N THR A 15 -14.01 -5.37 9.01
CA THR A 15 -13.98 -4.75 7.67
C THR A 15 -13.43 -5.70 6.62
N LEU A 16 -14.15 -5.86 5.51
CA LEU A 16 -13.69 -6.68 4.41
C LEU A 16 -12.60 -5.95 3.61
N PRO A 17 -11.44 -6.58 3.34
CA PRO A 17 -10.36 -5.91 2.63
C PRO A 17 -10.72 -5.74 1.16
N VAL A 18 -10.50 -4.52 0.63
CA VAL A 18 -10.51 -4.29 -0.82
C VAL A 18 -9.38 -5.09 -1.47
N ARG A 19 -9.67 -5.71 -2.61
CA ARG A 19 -8.71 -6.54 -3.34
C ARG A 19 -8.49 -6.03 -4.74
N PHE A 20 -7.24 -6.09 -5.18
CA PHE A 20 -6.80 -5.68 -6.51
C PHE A 20 -6.37 -6.92 -7.30
N HIS A 21 -6.89 -7.08 -8.52
CA HIS A 21 -6.56 -8.20 -9.38
C HIS A 21 -5.92 -7.73 -10.69
N ARG A 22 -4.58 -7.70 -10.71
CA ARG A 22 -3.79 -7.19 -11.84
C ARG A 22 -4.08 -7.88 -13.18
N GLN A 23 -4.29 -9.19 -13.18
CA GLN A 23 -4.52 -9.96 -14.43
C GLN A 23 -5.89 -9.68 -15.04
N ARG A 24 -6.87 -9.28 -14.21
CA ARG A 24 -8.23 -8.91 -14.65
C ARG A 24 -8.33 -7.41 -14.90
N ARG A 25 -7.39 -6.61 -14.39
CA ARG A 25 -7.47 -5.15 -14.30
C ARG A 25 -8.76 -4.70 -13.64
N GLU A 26 -9.08 -5.30 -12.50
CA GLU A 26 -10.31 -5.07 -11.74
C GLU A 26 -10.00 -4.95 -10.23
N VAL A 27 -10.91 -4.29 -9.52
CA VAL A 27 -10.88 -4.09 -8.06
C VAL A 27 -12.19 -4.61 -7.48
N CYS A 28 -12.10 -5.44 -6.44
CA CYS A 28 -13.24 -5.99 -5.75
C CYS A 28 -13.42 -5.30 -4.40
N PHE A 29 -14.55 -4.62 -4.25
CA PHE A 29 -15.06 -4.11 -2.98
C PHE A 29 -16.02 -5.13 -2.40
N ALA A 30 -15.97 -5.36 -1.10
CA ALA A 30 -17.05 -6.06 -0.41
C ALA A 30 -17.70 -5.09 0.58
N LEU A 31 -19.03 -5.03 0.54
CA LEU A 31 -19.80 -4.18 1.44
C LEU A 31 -19.82 -4.84 2.82
N ASP A 32 -19.41 -4.08 3.84
CA ASP A 32 -19.30 -4.58 5.22
C ASP A 32 -20.63 -5.13 5.78
N ASP A 33 -21.76 -4.57 5.35
CA ASP A 33 -23.08 -4.91 5.89
C ASP A 33 -23.76 -6.10 5.18
N THR A 34 -23.57 -6.25 3.86
CA THR A 34 -24.29 -7.26 3.05
C THR A 34 -23.42 -8.42 2.58
N GLN A 35 -22.09 -8.34 2.74
CA GLN A 35 -21.12 -9.28 2.15
C GLN A 35 -21.22 -9.41 0.62
N GLU A 36 -21.97 -8.53 -0.04
CA GLU A 36 -22.06 -8.48 -1.49
C GLU A 36 -20.77 -7.91 -2.05
N THR A 37 -20.34 -8.47 -3.18
CA THR A 37 -19.12 -8.08 -3.86
C THR A 37 -19.44 -7.18 -5.05
N VAL A 38 -18.78 -6.03 -5.13
CA VAL A 38 -18.86 -5.12 -6.26
C VAL A 38 -17.51 -5.09 -6.95
N ILE A 39 -17.50 -5.50 -8.22
CA ILE A 39 -16.31 -5.53 -9.05
C ILE A 39 -16.30 -4.27 -9.91
N VAL A 40 -15.18 -3.55 -9.86
CA VAL A 40 -14.99 -2.27 -10.55
C VAL A 40 -13.79 -2.39 -11.50
N PRO A 41 -13.90 -1.93 -12.76
CA PRO A 41 -12.75 -1.85 -13.66
C PRO A 41 -11.67 -0.92 -13.09
N TRP A 42 -10.40 -1.33 -13.18
CA TRP A 42 -9.27 -0.56 -12.65
C TRP A 42 -9.20 0.87 -13.21
N GLU A 43 -9.50 1.03 -14.50
CA GLU A 43 -9.42 2.32 -15.19
C GLU A 43 -10.57 3.27 -14.83
N SER A 44 -11.63 2.75 -14.20
CA SER A 44 -12.74 3.55 -13.66
C SER A 44 -12.54 3.91 -12.18
N LEU A 45 -11.48 3.39 -11.54
CA LEU A 45 -11.18 3.69 -10.14
C LEU A 45 -10.63 5.11 -10.01
N MET A 46 -11.21 5.89 -9.11
CA MET A 46 -10.72 7.20 -8.75
C MET A 46 -9.80 7.10 -7.53
N ALA A 47 -8.73 7.87 -7.52
CA ALA A 47 -7.81 7.98 -6.39
C ALA A 47 -7.59 9.45 -6.04
N TRP A 48 -7.50 9.77 -4.75
CA TRP A 48 -7.35 11.14 -4.27
C TRP A 48 -6.51 11.21 -3.00
N VAL A 49 -5.84 12.35 -2.83
CA VAL A 49 -5.12 12.70 -1.60
C VAL A 49 -5.84 13.88 -0.96
N VAL A 50 -6.27 13.71 0.28
CA VAL A 50 -6.88 14.77 1.08
C VAL A 50 -5.81 15.42 1.96
N GLU A 51 -5.77 16.73 1.99
CA GLU A 51 -4.99 17.49 2.96
C GLU A 51 -5.95 18.29 3.86
N ALA A 52 -5.95 17.98 5.15
CA ALA A 52 -6.69 18.71 6.16
C ALA A 52 -5.73 19.54 7.00
N ARG A 53 -5.97 20.86 7.07
CA ARG A 53 -5.22 21.79 7.91
C ARG A 53 -6.14 22.39 8.98
N GLY A 54 -5.81 22.16 10.25
CA GLY A 54 -6.48 22.76 11.39
C GLY A 54 -5.56 23.73 12.11
N VAL A 55 -6.05 24.92 12.43
CA VAL A 55 -5.33 25.88 13.29
C VAL A 55 -5.86 25.71 14.71
N THR A 56 -4.97 25.41 15.65
CA THR A 56 -5.30 25.28 17.08
C THR A 56 -4.49 26.29 17.90
N GLN A 57 -4.85 26.49 19.16
CA GLN A 57 -4.08 27.33 20.09
C GLN A 57 -2.62 26.87 20.27
N TYR A 58 -2.34 25.59 19.98
CA TYR A 58 -1.01 24.98 20.09
C TYR A 58 -0.25 24.93 18.75
N GLY A 59 -0.79 25.53 17.69
CA GLY A 59 -0.17 25.59 16.36
C GLY A 59 -1.02 24.97 15.25
N VAL A 60 -0.42 24.88 14.06
CA VAL A 60 -1.05 24.30 12.86
C VAL A 60 -0.87 22.79 12.87
N GLN A 61 -1.98 22.06 12.90
CA GLN A 61 -2.00 20.62 12.70
C GLN A 61 -2.35 20.32 11.25
N GLN A 62 -1.49 19.54 10.58
CA GLN A 62 -1.72 19.05 9.23
C GLN A 62 -1.95 17.54 9.29
N GLN A 63 -2.95 17.08 8.56
CA GLN A 63 -3.27 15.67 8.40
C GLN A 63 -3.46 15.36 6.93
N TYR A 64 -2.95 14.21 6.49
CA TYR A 64 -3.10 13.76 5.11
C TYR A 64 -3.92 12.48 5.10
N GLY A 65 -4.78 12.34 4.10
CA GLY A 65 -5.54 11.12 3.83
C GLY A 65 -5.27 10.67 2.41
N MET A 66 -5.27 9.36 2.19
CA MET A 66 -5.32 8.77 0.86
C MET A 66 -6.65 8.03 0.74
N GLY A 67 -7.33 8.21 -0.38
CA GLY A 67 -8.55 7.50 -0.68
C GLY A 67 -8.56 6.99 -2.11
N PHE A 68 -9.28 5.90 -2.32
CA PHE A 68 -9.69 5.48 -3.65
C PHE A 68 -11.11 4.94 -3.61
N GLY A 69 -11.80 5.02 -4.73
CA GLY A 69 -13.20 4.66 -4.79
C GLY A 69 -13.80 4.73 -6.18
N TYR A 70 -15.07 4.38 -6.22
CA TYR A 70 -15.87 4.32 -7.42
C TYR A 70 -17.26 4.84 -7.11
N ALA A 71 -17.74 5.76 -7.93
CA ALA A 71 -19.12 6.22 -7.90
C ALA A 71 -19.94 5.32 -8.82
N HIS A 72 -20.90 4.58 -8.27
CA HIS A 72 -21.76 3.72 -9.08
C HIS A 72 -22.64 4.60 -10.00
N PRO A 73 -22.57 4.44 -11.34
CA PRO A 73 -23.18 5.38 -12.28
C PRO A 73 -24.71 5.43 -12.18
N GLU A 74 -25.35 4.33 -11.79
CA GLU A 74 -26.82 4.26 -11.71
C GLU A 74 -27.39 4.68 -10.34
N THR A 75 -26.64 4.46 -9.25
CA THR A 75 -27.14 4.65 -7.88
C THR A 75 -26.56 5.89 -7.22
N GLY A 76 -25.47 6.45 -7.77
CA GLY A 76 -24.75 7.60 -7.20
C GLY A 76 -24.06 7.29 -5.87
N GLN A 77 -24.09 6.04 -5.40
CA GLN A 77 -23.44 5.64 -4.16
C GLN A 77 -21.94 5.48 -4.37
N TRP A 78 -21.18 6.01 -3.41
CA TRP A 78 -19.71 5.94 -3.42
C TRP A 78 -19.22 4.72 -2.66
N LEU A 79 -18.53 3.84 -3.37
CA LEU A 79 -17.68 2.82 -2.75
C LEU A 79 -16.31 3.45 -2.55
N LYS A 80 -15.91 3.64 -1.29
CA LYS A 80 -14.65 4.32 -0.98
C LYS A 80 -13.88 3.61 0.13
N LEU A 81 -12.56 3.58 -0.04
CA LEU A 81 -11.62 3.22 1.01
C LEU A 81 -10.75 4.44 1.28
N GLU A 82 -10.76 4.94 2.51
CA GLU A 82 -9.97 6.09 2.93
C GLU A 82 -9.13 5.70 4.15
N PHE A 83 -7.85 6.07 4.14
CA PHE A 83 -6.95 5.86 5.26
C PHE A 83 -6.05 7.08 5.48
N MET A 84 -5.63 7.26 6.73
CA MET A 84 -4.76 8.36 7.13
C MET A 84 -3.32 8.08 6.71
N SER A 85 -2.65 9.09 6.17
CA SER A 85 -1.22 9.12 5.89
C SER A 85 -0.53 10.18 6.72
N MET A 86 0.71 9.91 7.13
CA MET A 86 1.49 10.84 7.95
C MET A 86 2.05 12.02 7.13
N ALA A 87 2.16 11.87 5.81
CA ALA A 87 2.68 12.92 4.93
C ALA A 87 2.13 12.79 3.50
N LYS A 88 2.04 13.91 2.78
CA LYS A 88 1.63 13.94 1.37
C LYS A 88 2.47 13.01 0.46
N PRO A 89 3.82 13.02 0.51
CA PRO A 89 4.62 12.13 -0.34
C PRO A 89 4.36 10.66 -0.05
N LEU A 90 4.08 10.31 1.21
CA LEU A 90 3.71 8.94 1.58
C LEU A 90 2.35 8.56 0.98
N ALA A 91 1.36 9.45 1.00
CA ALA A 91 0.05 9.16 0.38
C ALA A 91 0.21 8.87 -1.13
N ILE A 92 1.01 9.69 -1.82
CA ILE A 92 1.34 9.50 -3.23
C ILE A 92 2.11 8.19 -3.45
N SER A 93 3.06 7.84 -2.57
CA SER A 93 3.81 6.59 -2.72
C SER A 93 2.94 5.35 -2.53
N HIS A 94 1.90 5.39 -1.69
CA HIS A 94 0.93 4.29 -1.59
C HIS A 94 0.18 4.09 -2.92
N TRP A 95 -0.23 5.18 -3.57
CA TRP A 95 -0.85 5.11 -4.89
C TRP A 95 0.10 4.53 -5.94
N GLU A 96 1.32 5.06 -6.03
CA GLU A 96 2.31 4.59 -7.00
C GLU A 96 2.66 3.11 -6.80
N ALA A 97 2.74 2.63 -5.56
CA ALA A 97 2.95 1.21 -5.28
C ALA A 97 1.81 0.32 -5.80
N ILE A 98 0.54 0.74 -5.63
CA ILE A 98 -0.63 0.01 -6.13
C ILE A 98 -0.66 0.07 -7.66
N ARG A 99 -0.47 1.24 -8.25
CA ARG A 99 -0.44 1.45 -9.70
C ARG A 99 0.67 0.60 -10.34
N ALA A 100 1.89 0.65 -9.81
CA ALA A 100 3.03 -0.12 -10.32
C ALA A 100 2.79 -1.63 -10.22
N TYR A 101 2.12 -2.11 -9.17
CA TYR A 101 1.69 -3.50 -9.05
C TYR A 101 0.63 -3.90 -10.10
N MET A 102 -0.35 -3.02 -10.36
CA MET A 102 -1.41 -3.25 -11.35
C MET A 102 -0.89 -3.21 -12.80
N GLU A 103 0.10 -2.35 -13.08
CA GLU A 103 0.70 -2.16 -14.40
C GLU A 103 1.94 -3.04 -14.66
N TYR A 104 2.20 -4.04 -13.82
CA TYR A 104 3.34 -4.98 -13.94
C TYR A 104 4.74 -4.33 -13.92
N GLU A 105 4.86 -3.09 -13.45
CA GLU A 105 6.16 -2.43 -13.24
C GLU A 105 6.88 -3.02 -12.02
N VAL A 106 6.12 -3.42 -11.00
CA VAL A 106 6.60 -4.01 -9.76
C VAL A 106 5.99 -5.40 -9.60
N ASN A 107 6.82 -6.41 -9.41
CA ASN A 107 6.40 -7.79 -9.32
C ASN A 107 6.56 -8.39 -7.92
N SER A 108 7.42 -7.80 -7.09
CA SER A 108 7.67 -8.29 -5.74
C SER A 108 7.62 -7.17 -4.71
N LEU A 109 7.17 -7.50 -3.49
CA LEU A 109 7.19 -6.56 -2.37
C LEU A 109 8.61 -6.05 -2.06
N ALA A 110 9.62 -6.87 -2.33
CA ALA A 110 11.03 -6.53 -2.13
C ALA A 110 11.52 -5.40 -3.06
N GLU A 111 10.91 -5.23 -4.24
CA GLU A 111 11.24 -4.14 -5.18
C GLU A 111 10.73 -2.77 -4.69
N VAL A 112 9.64 -2.75 -3.92
CA VAL A 112 9.04 -1.50 -3.39
C VAL A 112 9.68 -1.10 -2.06
N GLN A 113 10.11 -2.09 -1.27
CA GLN A 113 10.65 -1.86 0.06
C GLN A 113 12.03 -1.20 0.00
N ASP A 114 12.30 -0.34 0.98
CA ASP A 114 13.60 0.28 1.13
C ASP A 114 14.69 -0.81 1.28
N PRO A 115 15.74 -0.80 0.44
CA PRO A 115 16.86 -1.75 0.51
C PRO A 115 17.56 -1.78 1.87
N GLN A 116 17.45 -0.72 2.67
CA GLN A 116 18.03 -0.64 4.01
C GLN A 116 17.21 -1.39 5.07
N VAL A 117 15.99 -1.83 4.74
CA VAL A 117 15.19 -2.65 5.64
C VAL A 117 15.89 -3.99 5.85
N VAL A 118 16.05 -4.37 7.11
CA VAL A 118 16.82 -5.54 7.52
C VAL A 118 16.01 -6.84 7.32
N ARG A 119 15.68 -7.16 6.07
CA ARG A 119 15.09 -8.44 5.64
C ARG A 119 16.13 -9.31 4.94
N GLY A 120 16.15 -10.58 5.30
CA GLY A 120 16.99 -11.60 4.68
C GLY A 120 16.32 -12.21 3.45
N LYS A 121 17.14 -12.87 2.61
CA LYS A 121 16.65 -13.64 1.46
C LYS A 121 15.76 -14.79 1.95
N GLY A 122 14.49 -14.78 1.56
CA GLY A 122 13.51 -15.84 1.91
C GLY A 122 12.72 -15.59 3.19
N ASP A 123 12.83 -14.42 3.79
CA ASP A 123 11.96 -14.04 4.90
C ASP A 123 10.49 -13.91 4.45
N PRO A 124 9.54 -14.22 5.35
CA PRO A 124 8.14 -14.00 5.05
C PRO A 124 7.85 -12.49 4.88
N PRO A 125 6.77 -12.12 4.17
CA PRO A 125 6.48 -10.72 3.84
C PRO A 125 6.01 -9.88 5.04
N TRP A 126 5.62 -10.51 6.16
CA TRP A 126 5.22 -9.81 7.40
C TRP A 126 6.41 -9.62 8.34
N GLU A 127 6.31 -8.71 9.32
CA GLU A 127 7.34 -8.55 10.36
C GLU A 127 7.17 -9.58 11.48
N GLY A 128 8.26 -9.97 12.15
CA GLY A 128 8.21 -11.01 13.19
C GLY A 128 9.56 -11.25 13.86
N VAL A 129 9.79 -12.46 14.37
CA VAL A 129 11.05 -12.78 15.06
C VAL A 129 12.24 -12.76 14.09
N HIS A 130 12.00 -13.08 12.82
CA HIS A 130 13.03 -13.06 11.78
C HIS A 130 13.60 -11.66 11.54
N THR A 131 12.78 -10.60 11.51
CA THR A 131 13.28 -9.22 11.34
C THR A 131 14.19 -8.81 12.50
N LEU A 132 13.82 -9.16 13.74
CA LEU A 132 14.64 -8.89 14.92
C LEU A 132 15.97 -9.68 14.88
N ARG A 133 15.94 -10.95 14.45
CA ARG A 133 17.15 -11.76 14.26
C ARG A 133 18.06 -11.18 13.20
N ASN A 134 17.52 -10.68 12.10
CA ASN A 134 18.31 -10.06 11.05
C ASN A 134 18.90 -8.72 11.51
N ALA A 135 18.16 -7.92 12.26
CA ALA A 135 18.66 -6.68 12.86
C ALA A 135 19.87 -6.95 13.77
N ARG A 136 19.80 -8.02 14.60
CA ARG A 136 20.93 -8.48 15.42
C ARG A 136 22.11 -8.98 14.57
N ARG A 137 21.84 -9.70 13.49
CA ARG A 137 22.90 -10.15 12.58
C ARG A 137 23.60 -8.94 11.96
N HIS A 138 22.84 -7.96 11.50
CA HIS A 138 23.34 -6.74 10.90
C HIS A 138 24.17 -5.91 11.88
N ILE A 139 23.69 -5.68 13.12
CA ILE A 139 24.46 -4.93 14.12
C ILE A 139 25.79 -5.62 14.48
N ASN A 140 25.79 -6.96 14.59
CA ASN A 140 26.98 -7.73 14.88
C ASN A 140 27.96 -7.76 13.70
N GLN A 141 27.45 -7.81 12.46
CA GLN A 141 28.27 -7.67 11.25
C GLN A 141 28.95 -6.31 11.21
N ARG A 142 28.19 -5.21 11.41
CA ARG A 142 28.75 -3.85 11.45
C ARG A 142 29.78 -3.67 12.56
N ARG A 143 29.59 -4.32 13.71
CA ARG A 143 30.59 -4.36 14.80
C ARG A 143 31.85 -5.11 14.39
N THR A 144 31.70 -6.27 13.74
CA THR A 144 32.81 -7.10 13.23
C THR A 144 33.62 -6.36 12.16
N ASN A 145 32.92 -5.62 11.29
CA ASN A 145 33.52 -4.78 10.26
C ASN A 145 34.17 -3.49 10.81
N GLY A 146 34.04 -3.21 12.11
CA GLY A 146 34.60 -2.01 12.74
C GLY A 146 33.84 -0.71 12.46
N GLU A 147 32.67 -0.76 11.82
CA GLU A 147 31.84 0.41 11.50
C GLU A 147 31.19 1.06 12.72
N ILE A 148 31.06 0.28 13.81
CA ILE A 148 30.32 0.65 15.01
C ILE A 148 31.20 0.48 16.26
N GLY A 149 31.22 1.49 17.12
CA GLY A 149 31.87 1.45 18.43
C GLY A 149 31.11 0.60 19.47
N TRP A 150 31.80 0.12 20.49
CA TRP A 150 31.22 -0.74 21.53
C TRP A 150 30.04 -0.10 22.27
N LEU A 151 30.06 1.23 22.46
CA LEU A 151 29.00 1.98 23.14
C LEU A 151 27.68 1.92 22.36
N TYR A 152 27.72 2.17 21.05
CA TYR A 152 26.52 2.10 20.21
C TYR A 152 25.95 0.68 20.19
N TRP A 153 26.83 -0.33 20.06
CA TRP A 153 26.43 -1.74 20.13
C TRP A 153 25.78 -2.09 21.49
N GLY A 154 26.37 -1.64 22.60
CA GLY A 154 25.81 -1.85 23.94
C GLY A 154 24.47 -1.14 24.16
N CYS A 155 24.37 0.13 23.75
CA CYS A 155 23.11 0.89 23.81
C CYS A 155 22.01 0.25 22.96
N TRP A 156 22.36 -0.25 21.77
CA TRP A 156 21.41 -0.96 20.90
C TRP A 156 20.79 -2.17 21.62
N TYR A 157 21.62 -2.99 22.27
CA TYR A 157 21.13 -4.13 23.06
C TYR A 157 20.36 -3.73 24.32
N ALA A 158 20.75 -2.63 24.99
CA ALA A 158 20.00 -2.12 26.13
C ALA A 158 18.57 -1.71 25.73
N ILE A 159 18.40 -1.07 24.57
CA ILE A 159 17.09 -0.75 24.00
C ILE A 159 16.31 -2.03 23.67
N ASP A 160 16.94 -3.04 23.05
CA ASP A 160 16.29 -4.33 22.74
C ASP A 160 15.77 -5.01 24.03
N ILE A 161 16.50 -4.92 25.15
CA ILE A 161 16.05 -5.43 26.46
C ILE A 161 14.82 -4.66 26.96
N ILE A 162 14.85 -3.33 26.90
CA ILE A 162 13.73 -2.48 27.32
C ILE A 162 12.48 -2.78 26.48
N GLN A 163 12.65 -3.08 25.19
CA GLN A 163 11.58 -3.45 24.26
C GLN A 163 11.16 -4.93 24.37
N LEU A 164 11.55 -5.64 25.43
CA LEU A 164 11.16 -7.03 25.69
C LEU A 164 11.75 -8.04 24.68
N TRP A 165 12.86 -7.71 24.05
CA TRP A 165 13.68 -8.60 23.24
C TRP A 165 12.90 -9.26 22.09
N ASN A 166 12.64 -10.57 22.17
CA ASN A 166 11.89 -11.30 21.13
C ASN A 166 10.37 -11.32 21.35
N LEU A 167 9.89 -10.91 22.54
CA LEU A 167 8.48 -11.03 22.89
C LEU A 167 7.55 -10.32 21.88
N PRO A 168 7.85 -9.09 21.42
CA PRO A 168 7.05 -8.44 20.40
C PRO A 168 7.00 -9.24 19.11
N GLY A 169 8.14 -9.79 18.65
CA GLY A 169 8.20 -10.60 17.44
C GLY A 169 7.35 -11.88 17.52
N TYR A 170 7.34 -12.56 18.68
CA TYR A 170 6.47 -13.71 18.89
C TYR A 170 5.00 -13.35 18.93
N LEU A 171 4.65 -12.21 19.52
CA LEU A 171 3.29 -11.69 19.56
C LEU A 171 2.80 -11.41 18.13
N THR A 172 3.60 -10.73 17.32
CA THR A 172 3.29 -10.45 15.91
C THR A 172 3.12 -11.74 15.10
N GLU A 173 3.97 -12.74 15.30
CA GLU A 173 3.81 -14.04 14.62
C GLU A 173 2.55 -14.79 15.07
N TRP A 174 2.21 -14.72 16.36
CA TRP A 174 0.99 -15.30 16.89
C TRP A 174 -0.26 -14.63 16.32
N ASP A 175 -0.29 -13.30 16.30
CA ASP A 175 -1.37 -12.51 15.71
C ASP A 175 -1.52 -12.80 14.21
N ASN A 176 -0.41 -12.84 13.46
CA ASN A 176 -0.44 -13.18 12.04
C ASN A 176 -0.97 -14.59 11.78
N LYS A 177 -0.55 -15.58 12.58
CA LYS A 177 -1.09 -16.95 12.50
C LYS A 177 -2.59 -16.98 12.79
N ARG A 178 -3.05 -16.19 13.77
CA ARG A 178 -4.47 -16.08 14.12
C ARG A 178 -5.26 -15.43 12.98
N LEU A 179 -4.79 -14.30 12.45
CA LEU A 179 -5.42 -13.60 11.33
C LEU A 179 -5.49 -14.50 10.09
N ARG A 180 -4.44 -15.25 9.77
CA ARG A 180 -4.44 -16.20 8.64
C ARG A 180 -5.47 -17.31 8.79
N LYS A 181 -5.77 -17.74 10.01
CA LYS A 181 -6.83 -18.73 10.27
C LYS A 181 -8.23 -18.14 10.18
N THR A 182 -8.40 -16.88 10.59
CA THR A 182 -9.73 -16.23 10.63
C THR A 182 -10.12 -15.59 9.30
N ARG A 183 -9.17 -15.04 8.53
CA ARG A 183 -9.43 -14.30 7.29
C ARG A 183 -10.23 -15.07 6.23
N PRO A 184 -9.92 -16.34 5.90
CA PRO A 184 -10.68 -17.09 4.89
C PRO A 184 -12.17 -17.24 5.23
N ASN A 185 -12.52 -17.26 6.52
CA ASN A 185 -13.90 -17.45 6.97
C ASN A 185 -14.74 -16.16 6.91
N LEU A 186 -14.10 -15.01 6.69
CA LEU A 186 -14.77 -13.71 6.63
C LEU A 186 -15.04 -13.27 5.19
N LEU A 187 -14.29 -13.79 4.22
CA LEU A 187 -14.38 -13.33 2.84
C LEU A 187 -15.59 -13.96 2.15
N PRO A 188 -16.38 -13.18 1.38
CA PRO A 188 -17.42 -13.74 0.53
C PRO A 188 -16.84 -14.76 -0.45
N ALA A 189 -17.57 -15.87 -0.69
CA ALA A 189 -17.10 -16.94 -1.57
C ALA A 189 -16.79 -16.43 -3.00
N GLU A 190 -17.61 -15.51 -3.52
CA GLU A 190 -17.42 -14.85 -4.81
C GLU A 190 -16.07 -14.13 -4.89
N MET A 191 -15.69 -13.39 -3.84
CA MET A 191 -14.41 -12.69 -3.77
C MET A 191 -13.23 -13.67 -3.78
N VAL A 192 -13.37 -14.82 -3.10
CA VAL A 192 -12.33 -15.85 -3.07
C VAL A 192 -12.13 -16.48 -4.44
N GLU A 193 -13.22 -16.82 -5.13
CA GLU A 193 -13.18 -17.36 -6.50
C GLU A 193 -12.60 -16.33 -7.48
N TRP A 194 -13.06 -15.09 -7.42
CA TRP A 194 -12.56 -13.99 -8.24
C TRP A 194 -11.06 -13.74 -8.02
N SER A 195 -10.54 -13.97 -6.80
CA SER A 195 -9.12 -13.79 -6.46
C SER A 195 -8.19 -14.88 -7.03
N THR A 196 -8.72 -15.91 -7.70
CA THR A 196 -7.90 -16.99 -8.27
C THR A 196 -7.18 -16.53 -9.54
N PRO A 197 -5.94 -16.99 -9.75
CA PRO A 197 -5.14 -16.55 -10.89
C PRO A 197 -5.76 -17.04 -12.20
N LEU A 198 -5.76 -16.15 -13.20
CA LEU A 198 -6.17 -16.45 -14.57
C LEU A 198 -5.00 -16.96 -15.43
N PRO A 199 -5.26 -17.85 -16.39
CA PRO A 199 -4.32 -18.17 -17.46
C PRO A 199 -3.88 -16.91 -18.22
N GLU A 200 -2.62 -16.87 -18.66
CA GLU A 200 -2.01 -15.70 -19.35
C GLU A 200 -2.79 -15.24 -20.58
N GLU A 201 -3.41 -16.18 -21.30
CA GLU A 201 -4.24 -15.90 -22.49
C GLU A 201 -5.47 -15.03 -22.17
N LYS A 202 -5.94 -15.05 -20.91
CA LYS A 202 -7.13 -14.31 -20.45
C LYS A 202 -6.78 -13.02 -19.72
N TRP A 203 -5.52 -12.60 -19.73
CA TRP A 203 -5.12 -11.37 -19.06
C TRP A 203 -5.69 -10.16 -19.81
N ALA A 204 -6.37 -9.30 -19.05
CA ALA A 204 -6.92 -8.06 -19.56
C ALA A 204 -5.77 -7.11 -19.94
N LYS A 205 -5.91 -6.46 -21.09
CA LYS A 205 -4.96 -5.44 -21.55
C LYS A 205 -5.45 -4.04 -21.17
N PRO A 206 -4.55 -3.08 -20.98
CA PRO A 206 -4.92 -1.67 -20.84
C PRO A 206 -5.78 -1.20 -22.02
N SER A 207 -6.70 -0.27 -21.79
CA SER A 207 -7.47 0.33 -22.88
C SER A 207 -6.57 1.08 -23.86
N GLU A 208 -7.03 1.18 -25.12
CA GLU A 208 -6.32 1.92 -26.16
C GLU A 208 -6.17 3.40 -25.80
N GLU A 209 -7.18 3.98 -25.14
CA GLU A 209 -7.16 5.35 -24.63
C GLU A 209 -6.05 5.54 -23.60
N LEU A 210 -5.94 4.65 -22.62
CA LEU A 210 -4.91 4.72 -21.58
C LEU A 210 -3.50 4.57 -22.18
N VAL A 211 -3.32 3.65 -23.13
CA VAL A 211 -2.03 3.48 -23.84
C VAL A 211 -1.66 4.75 -24.59
N ARG A 212 -2.60 5.31 -25.35
CA ARG A 212 -2.41 6.54 -26.13
C ARG A 212 -2.08 7.74 -25.24
N LEU A 213 -2.78 7.92 -24.12
CA LEU A 213 -2.48 8.97 -23.13
C LEU A 213 -1.11 8.77 -22.49
N SER A 214 -0.78 7.54 -22.11
CA SER A 214 0.52 7.21 -21.50
C SER A 214 1.68 7.51 -22.43
N GLU A 215 1.55 7.20 -23.72
CA GLU A 215 2.54 7.55 -24.73
C GLU A 215 2.71 9.07 -24.86
N GLU A 216 1.61 9.82 -24.88
CA GLU A 216 1.66 11.28 -25.02
C GLU A 216 2.34 11.94 -23.81
N VAL A 217 2.00 11.50 -22.59
CA VAL A 217 2.66 11.94 -21.36
C VAL A 217 4.16 11.64 -21.42
N ARG A 218 4.57 10.46 -21.87
CA ARG A 218 5.99 10.11 -22.02
C ARG A 218 6.69 11.00 -23.06
N ARG A 219 6.04 11.30 -24.19
CA ARG A 219 6.59 12.18 -25.23
C ARG A 219 6.84 13.58 -24.68
N ILE A 220 5.85 14.18 -24.02
CA ILE A 220 5.97 15.53 -23.44
C ILE A 220 7.05 15.54 -22.35
N ARG A 221 7.09 14.53 -21.47
CA ARG A 221 8.09 14.44 -20.39
C ARG A 221 9.50 14.20 -20.89
N ASN A 222 9.67 13.52 -22.03
CA ASN A 222 10.99 13.33 -22.64
C ASN A 222 11.55 14.62 -23.26
N VAL A 223 10.69 15.53 -23.69
CA VAL A 223 11.10 16.84 -24.23
C VAL A 223 11.56 17.77 -23.11
N ASP A 224 10.80 17.83 -22.01
CA ASP A 224 11.16 18.62 -20.84
C ASP A 224 10.96 17.82 -19.54
N PRO A 225 12.03 17.21 -19.00
CA PRO A 225 11.96 16.45 -17.77
C PRO A 225 11.73 17.30 -16.51
N GLN A 226 11.97 18.61 -16.55
CA GLN A 226 11.86 19.50 -15.38
C GLN A 226 10.47 20.14 -15.26
N ARG A 227 9.63 19.99 -16.28
CA ARG A 227 8.29 20.53 -16.29
C ARG A 227 7.43 19.92 -15.17
N PRO A 228 6.58 20.73 -14.49
CA PRO A 228 5.65 20.22 -13.50
C PRO A 228 4.74 19.14 -14.09
N ILE A 229 4.51 18.08 -13.33
CA ILE A 229 3.82 16.88 -13.82
C ILE A 229 2.35 17.16 -14.15
N GLU A 230 1.73 18.05 -13.39
CA GLU A 230 0.37 18.55 -13.60
C GLU A 230 0.19 19.19 -14.99
N ASP A 231 1.16 19.99 -15.44
CA ASP A 231 1.10 20.64 -16.75
C ASP A 231 1.27 19.63 -17.88
N VAL A 232 2.11 18.62 -17.66
CA VAL A 232 2.32 17.52 -18.62
C VAL A 232 1.02 16.73 -18.82
N PHE A 233 0.36 16.34 -17.73
CA PHE A 233 -0.92 15.63 -17.81
C PHE A 233 -2.01 16.53 -18.42
N ALA A 234 -2.16 17.78 -17.97
CA ALA A 234 -3.16 18.69 -18.50
C ALA A 234 -3.02 18.92 -20.02
N GLU A 235 -1.79 19.01 -20.52
CA GLU A 235 -1.53 19.12 -21.96
C GLU A 235 -1.84 17.83 -22.72
N ALA A 236 -1.46 16.66 -22.18
CA ALA A 236 -1.76 15.37 -22.79
C ALA A 236 -3.28 15.16 -22.95
N TYR A 237 -4.07 15.48 -21.92
CA TYR A 237 -5.53 15.40 -21.97
C TYR A 237 -6.13 16.33 -23.02
N LYS A 238 -5.69 17.60 -23.04
CA LYS A 238 -6.12 18.58 -24.06
C LYS A 238 -5.84 18.12 -25.48
N ARG A 239 -4.68 17.51 -25.74
CA ARG A 239 -4.31 17.00 -27.07
C ARG A 239 -5.17 15.82 -27.52
N GLN A 240 -5.71 15.04 -26.58
CA GLN A 240 -6.63 13.94 -26.88
C GLN A 240 -8.11 14.35 -26.95
N GLY A 241 -8.43 15.62 -26.65
CA GLY A 241 -9.81 16.09 -26.63
C GLY A 241 -10.62 15.55 -25.46
N LEU A 242 -9.96 15.13 -24.39
CA LEU A 242 -10.58 14.65 -23.16
C LEU A 242 -10.60 15.80 -22.14
N GLU A 243 -11.71 15.94 -21.42
CA GLU A 243 -11.74 16.81 -20.24
C GLU A 243 -10.97 16.13 -19.10
N ALA A 244 -10.12 16.91 -18.43
CA ALA A 244 -9.28 16.45 -17.32
C ALA A 244 -10.05 16.38 -16.00
#